data_AF-A0A935LW96-F1
#
_entry.id   AF-A0A935LW96-F1
#
_cell.length_a   1.000
_cell.length_b   1.000
_cell.length_c   1.000
_cell.angle_alpha   90.00
_cell.angle_beta   90.00
_cell.angle_gamma   90.00
#
_symmetry.space_group_name_H-M   'P 1'
#
loop_
_entity.id
_entity.type
_entity.pdbx_description
1 polymer ?
#
loop_
_entity_poly.entity_id
_entity_poly.type
_entity_poly.pdbx_seq_one_letter_code
_entity_poly.pdbx_strand_id
1 'polypeptide(L)'
;MVKDSIATYNKAKEVLARIKNGEDFAKVAQEVSQDPGSKDKGGDLGFFDRRRMVQSFDSVAFLLKAGEISNLVRTPFGWHVIKVTEIKPYLPFEKQKENLKGEFKKGPQFKSEYTKYLEKAKSDLKFEIKEDGVSYLYSKLDTTKTLSAQNIDSIFAAEDKNRVIATYKDGEIKVVDIINYLQKNKDFSANIAGMEVLRKIISGSADSPILYKTAMKKGIEKDPEYIAQLTEYENGLLSFKVDQEELWRKIKITAEDMQKYYEINKTKYEFMDSNKVKTRPFDEVKSEISNTLQQQSLKIWKRSMLIT
;
A
#
# COMPACT_ATOMS: atom_id res chain seq x y z
N MET A 1 -16.15 20.26 32.20
CA MET A 1 -17.15 20.93 31.34
C MET A 1 -16.95 22.43 31.51
N VAL A 2 -16.71 23.16 30.42
CA VAL A 2 -16.60 24.63 30.50
C VAL A 2 -17.99 25.17 30.82
N LYS A 3 -18.10 25.93 31.92
CA LYS A 3 -19.36 26.52 32.39
C LYS A 3 -19.84 27.52 31.34
N ASP A 4 -20.86 27.14 30.57
CA ASP A 4 -21.54 28.08 29.67
C ASP A 4 -22.26 29.11 30.53
N SER A 5 -21.78 30.34 30.49
CA SER A 5 -22.34 31.42 31.26
C SER A 5 -22.54 32.62 30.36
N ILE A 6 -23.54 33.43 30.68
CA ILE A 6 -23.75 34.74 30.05
C ILE A 6 -22.45 35.56 30.08
N ALA A 7 -21.65 35.44 31.15
CA ALA A 7 -20.35 36.08 31.24
C ALA A 7 -19.35 35.60 30.17
N THR A 8 -19.28 34.28 29.91
CA THR A 8 -18.41 33.72 28.86
C THR A 8 -18.85 34.16 27.47
N TYR A 9 -20.16 34.19 27.20
CA TYR A 9 -20.71 34.68 25.93
C TYR A 9 -20.42 36.18 25.72
N ASN A 10 -20.66 37.01 26.75
CA ASN A 10 -20.40 38.44 26.68
C ASN A 10 -18.92 38.74 26.45
N LYS A 11 -18.03 38.04 27.15
CA LYS A 11 -16.58 38.15 26.92
C LYS A 11 -16.20 37.77 25.49
N ALA A 12 -16.76 36.70 24.95
CA ALA A 12 -16.50 36.31 23.56
C ALA A 12 -17.03 37.37 22.56
N LYS A 13 -18.17 37.99 22.85
CA LYS A 13 -18.74 39.08 22.05
C LYS A 13 -17.85 40.34 22.05
N GLU A 14 -17.30 40.70 23.20
CA GLU A 14 -16.32 41.79 23.32
C GLU A 14 -15.05 41.50 22.51
N VAL A 15 -14.53 40.28 22.61
CA VAL A 15 -13.37 39.82 21.82
C VAL A 15 -13.64 39.91 20.33
N LEU A 16 -14.81 39.46 19.87
CA LEU A 16 -15.19 39.57 18.47
C LEU A 16 -15.28 41.04 18.01
N ALA A 17 -15.80 41.94 18.85
CA ALA A 17 -15.88 43.36 18.55
C ALA A 17 -14.48 44.00 18.42
N ARG A 18 -13.56 43.70 19.35
CA ARG A 18 -12.14 44.13 19.29
C ARG A 18 -11.49 43.75 17.96
N ILE A 19 -11.63 42.48 17.58
CA ILE A 19 -11.07 41.93 16.34
C ILE A 19 -11.72 42.59 15.11
N LYS A 20 -13.05 42.76 15.09
CA LYS A 20 -13.75 43.42 13.97
C LYS A 20 -13.43 44.91 13.84
N ASN A 21 -13.04 45.56 14.95
CA ASN A 21 -12.59 46.95 14.96
C ASN A 21 -11.12 47.11 14.52
N GLY A 22 -10.44 46.03 14.10
CA GLY A 22 -9.11 46.09 13.51
C GLY A 22 -7.96 45.77 14.46
N GLU A 23 -8.24 45.34 15.70
CA GLU A 23 -7.19 44.88 16.60
C GLU A 23 -6.53 43.58 16.09
N ASP A 24 -5.23 43.44 16.32
CA ASP A 24 -4.48 42.27 15.88
C ASP A 24 -4.98 40.98 16.55
N PHE A 25 -5.37 40.00 15.73
CA PHE A 25 -5.97 38.75 16.20
C PHE A 25 -5.03 37.98 17.12
N ALA A 26 -3.74 37.91 16.79
CA ALA A 26 -2.76 37.14 17.55
C ALA A 26 -2.54 37.72 18.94
N LYS A 27 -2.45 39.05 19.05
CA LYS A 27 -2.39 39.76 20.34
C LYS A 27 -3.62 39.48 21.19
N VAL A 28 -4.82 39.66 20.62
CA VAL A 28 -6.08 39.40 21.34
C VAL A 28 -6.14 37.95 21.80
N ALA A 29 -5.75 36.99 20.95
CA ALA A 29 -5.70 35.57 21.30
C ALA A 29 -4.72 35.28 22.44
N GLN A 30 -3.50 35.84 22.42
CA GLN A 30 -2.52 35.69 23.51
C GLN A 30 -3.04 36.24 24.84
N GLU A 31 -3.81 37.34 24.82
CA GLU A 31 -4.38 37.92 26.03
C GLU A 31 -5.55 37.08 26.59
N VAL A 32 -6.51 36.71 25.74
CA VAL A 32 -7.83 36.25 26.19
C VAL A 32 -8.10 34.76 25.97
N SER A 33 -7.36 34.09 25.07
CA SER A 33 -7.63 32.69 24.75
C SER A 33 -7.42 31.80 25.98
N GLN A 34 -8.26 30.78 26.07
CA GLN A 34 -8.20 29.73 27.09
C GLN A 34 -7.71 28.40 26.52
N ASP A 35 -7.35 28.35 25.24
CA ASP A 35 -6.77 27.16 24.62
C ASP A 35 -5.25 27.09 24.88
N PRO A 36 -4.77 26.18 25.74
CA PRO A 36 -3.35 26.08 26.06
C PRO A 36 -2.49 25.65 24.86
N GLY A 37 -3.07 25.01 23.84
CA GLY A 37 -2.31 24.52 22.68
C GLY A 37 -1.94 25.60 21.67
N SER A 38 -2.70 26.69 21.62
CA SER A 38 -2.56 27.73 20.60
C SER A 38 -2.43 29.15 21.15
N LYS A 39 -2.83 29.42 22.41
CA LYS A 39 -2.80 30.76 23.01
C LYS A 39 -1.46 31.48 22.81
N ASP A 40 -0.36 30.85 23.21
CA ASP A 40 0.97 31.49 23.16
C ASP A 40 1.45 31.71 21.72
N LYS A 41 0.86 31.00 20.76
CA LYS A 41 1.09 31.13 19.31
C LYS A 41 0.09 32.05 18.63
N GLY A 42 -0.61 32.92 19.37
CA GLY A 42 -1.60 33.83 18.79
C GLY A 42 -2.85 33.14 18.28
N GLY A 43 -3.17 31.94 18.81
CA GLY A 43 -4.32 31.15 18.39
C GLY A 43 -4.08 30.32 17.12
N ASP A 44 -2.83 30.20 16.65
CA ASP A 44 -2.51 29.41 15.46
C ASP A 44 -2.66 27.89 15.73
N LEU A 45 -3.46 27.24 14.89
CA LEU A 45 -3.75 25.80 14.92
C LEU A 45 -3.00 25.04 13.81
N GLY A 46 -2.27 25.74 12.94
CA GLY A 46 -1.67 25.18 11.73
C GLY A 46 -2.71 24.72 10.69
N PHE A 47 -2.24 23.99 9.68
CA PHE A 47 -3.13 23.37 8.69
C PHE A 47 -3.75 22.10 9.24
N PHE A 48 -5.05 21.94 9.05
CA PHE A 48 -5.79 20.73 9.36
C PHE A 48 -6.80 20.42 8.29
N ASP A 49 -7.06 19.13 8.07
CA ASP A 49 -8.12 18.65 7.19
C ASP A 49 -9.48 18.61 7.91
N ARG A 50 -10.56 18.51 7.11
CA ARG A 50 -11.91 18.30 7.65
C ARG A 50 -11.95 17.10 8.59
N ARG A 51 -12.79 17.19 9.62
CA ARG A 51 -13.00 16.17 10.68
C ARG A 51 -11.83 16.01 11.65
N ARG A 52 -10.83 16.90 11.61
CA ARG A 52 -9.79 16.99 12.66
C ARG A 52 -10.27 17.73 13.89
N MET A 53 -11.19 18.68 13.72
CA MET A 53 -11.81 19.46 14.79
C MET A 53 -13.23 18.96 15.07
N VAL A 54 -13.81 19.38 16.19
CA VAL A 54 -15.23 19.13 16.49
C VAL A 54 -16.12 19.74 15.41
N GLN A 55 -17.21 19.04 15.07
CA GLN A 55 -18.04 19.35 13.91
C GLN A 55 -18.51 20.82 13.86
N SER A 56 -18.87 21.43 14.99
CA SER A 56 -19.35 22.83 15.01
C SER A 56 -18.25 23.84 14.69
N PHE A 57 -16.99 23.55 15.04
CA PHE A 57 -15.84 24.36 14.63
C PHE A 57 -15.51 24.11 13.16
N ASP A 58 -15.37 22.84 12.78
CA ASP A 58 -14.98 22.39 11.44
C ASP A 58 -15.92 22.95 10.36
N SER A 59 -17.23 22.87 10.61
CA SER A 59 -18.26 23.33 9.67
C SER A 59 -18.18 24.83 9.39
N VAL A 60 -17.77 25.64 10.38
CA VAL A 60 -17.62 27.09 10.19
C VAL A 60 -16.27 27.41 9.56
N ALA A 61 -15.18 26.84 10.06
CA ALA A 61 -13.83 27.10 9.55
C ALA A 61 -13.72 26.82 8.04
N PHE A 62 -14.30 25.71 7.57
CA PHE A 62 -14.25 25.32 6.16
C PHE A 62 -15.26 26.05 5.24
N LEU A 63 -16.10 26.94 5.78
CA LEU A 63 -16.97 27.83 4.99
C LEU A 63 -16.38 29.22 4.79
N LEU A 64 -15.43 29.62 5.63
CA LEU A 64 -14.77 30.92 5.56
C LEU A 64 -13.72 30.94 4.44
N LYS A 65 -13.53 32.12 3.86
CA LYS A 65 -12.41 32.39 2.94
C LYS A 65 -11.17 32.82 3.71
N ALA A 66 -10.00 32.72 3.07
CA ALA A 66 -8.76 33.24 3.63
C ALA A 66 -8.91 34.74 3.96
N GLY A 67 -8.50 35.13 5.15
CA GLY A 67 -8.67 36.45 5.75
C GLY A 67 -9.98 36.66 6.50
N GLU A 68 -11.01 35.83 6.29
CA GLU A 68 -12.31 36.02 6.93
C GLU A 68 -12.32 35.60 8.41
N ILE A 69 -13.16 36.30 9.17
CA ILE A 69 -13.37 36.11 10.60
C ILE A 69 -14.83 35.65 10.80
N SER A 70 -15.01 34.57 11.54
CA SER A 70 -16.31 34.01 11.84
C SER A 70 -17.14 34.92 12.74
N ASN A 71 -18.45 34.63 12.82
CA ASN A 71 -19.24 35.00 13.99
C ASN A 71 -18.88 34.09 15.17
N LEU A 72 -19.50 34.30 16.33
CA LEU A 72 -19.29 33.43 17.50
C LEU A 72 -19.71 31.99 17.21
N VAL A 73 -18.80 31.05 17.42
CA VAL A 73 -19.03 29.62 17.23
C VAL A 73 -19.10 28.93 18.58
N ARG A 74 -20.22 28.25 18.86
CA ARG A 74 -20.36 27.42 20.06
C ARG A 74 -19.83 26.02 19.82
N THR A 75 -18.98 25.54 20.72
CA THR A 75 -18.52 24.14 20.74
C THR A 75 -18.64 23.58 22.17
N PRO A 76 -18.44 22.27 22.39
CA PRO A 76 -18.36 21.72 23.75
C PRO A 76 -17.26 22.35 24.64
N PHE A 77 -16.28 23.02 24.03
CA PHE A 77 -15.14 23.64 24.73
C PHE A 77 -15.34 25.11 25.06
N GLY A 78 -16.37 25.78 24.54
CA GLY A 78 -16.55 27.21 24.77
C GLY A 78 -17.15 27.95 23.59
N TRP A 79 -16.86 29.24 23.57
CA TRP A 79 -17.17 30.16 22.49
C TRP A 79 -15.87 30.48 21.74
N HIS A 80 -15.92 30.41 20.42
CA HIS A 80 -14.75 30.58 19.56
C HIS A 80 -15.02 31.70 18.55
N VAL A 81 -13.96 32.46 18.28
CA VAL A 81 -13.85 33.32 17.10
C VAL A 81 -12.78 32.68 16.22
N ILE A 82 -13.10 32.42 14.96
CA ILE A 82 -12.22 31.72 14.03
C ILE A 82 -11.79 32.72 12.98
N LYS A 83 -10.49 32.77 12.67
CA LYS A 83 -9.96 33.47 11.51
C LYS A 83 -9.24 32.46 10.63
N VAL A 84 -9.62 32.38 9.35
CA VAL A 84 -8.86 31.56 8.39
C VAL A 84 -7.73 32.42 7.87
N THR A 85 -6.49 32.04 8.17
CA THR A 85 -5.30 32.77 7.70
C THR A 85 -4.94 32.37 6.27
N GLU A 86 -4.97 31.08 5.99
CA GLU A 86 -4.59 30.51 4.70
C GLU A 86 -5.45 29.29 4.35
N ILE A 87 -5.74 29.10 3.06
CA ILE A 87 -6.38 27.89 2.53
C ILE A 87 -5.42 27.25 1.55
N LYS A 88 -4.93 26.06 1.88
CA LYS A 88 -4.08 25.28 0.98
C LYS A 88 -4.95 24.51 -0.02
N PRO A 89 -4.84 24.77 -1.34
CA PRO A 89 -5.59 24.01 -2.33
C PRO A 89 -5.08 22.57 -2.37
N TYR A 90 -6.00 21.63 -2.56
CA TYR A 90 -5.62 20.29 -2.96
C TYR A 90 -5.07 20.34 -4.39
N LEU A 91 -4.10 19.47 -4.70
CA LEU A 91 -3.70 19.30 -6.09
C LEU A 91 -4.88 18.74 -6.89
N PRO A 92 -4.96 19.00 -8.20
CA PRO A 92 -5.99 18.39 -9.05
C PRO A 92 -6.03 16.88 -8.87
N PHE A 93 -7.25 16.31 -8.93
CA PHE A 93 -7.47 14.87 -8.72
C PHE A 93 -6.49 14.00 -9.52
N GLU A 94 -6.29 14.31 -10.81
CA GLU A 94 -5.36 13.57 -11.68
C GLU A 94 -3.92 13.51 -11.14
N LYS A 95 -3.44 14.56 -10.45
CA LYS A 95 -2.10 14.60 -9.86
C LYS A 95 -2.00 13.83 -8.54
N GLN A 96 -3.12 13.48 -7.91
CA GLN A 96 -3.15 12.71 -6.65
C GLN A 96 -3.82 11.35 -6.79
N LYS A 97 -4.38 11.03 -7.97
CA LYS A 97 -5.20 9.84 -8.22
C LYS A 97 -4.52 8.57 -7.74
N GLU A 98 -3.25 8.36 -8.07
CA GLU A 98 -2.51 7.16 -7.65
C GLU A 98 -2.25 7.12 -6.14
N ASN A 99 -1.97 8.27 -5.50
CA ASN A 99 -1.83 8.33 -4.06
C ASN A 99 -3.16 8.03 -3.35
N LEU A 100 -4.25 8.69 -3.78
CA LEU A 100 -5.59 8.50 -3.24
C LEU A 100 -6.08 7.05 -3.44
N LYS A 101 -5.79 6.45 -4.60
CA LYS A 101 -6.06 5.04 -4.88
C LYS A 101 -5.28 4.13 -3.92
N GLY A 102 -4.02 4.45 -3.64
CA GLY A 102 -3.20 3.75 -2.66
C GLY A 102 -3.75 3.86 -1.23
N GLU A 103 -4.19 5.04 -0.82
CA GLU A 103 -4.83 5.26 0.49
C GLU A 103 -6.18 4.56 0.59
N PHE A 104 -7.01 4.66 -0.45
CA PHE A 104 -8.30 3.98 -0.52
C PHE A 104 -8.14 2.47 -0.37
N LYS A 105 -7.19 1.86 -1.09
CA LYS A 105 -6.89 0.42 -1.02
C LYS A 105 -6.50 -0.06 0.39
N LYS A 106 -5.96 0.82 1.24
CA LYS A 106 -5.60 0.50 2.63
C LYS A 106 -6.77 0.68 3.61
N GLY A 107 -7.81 1.41 3.21
CA GLY A 107 -8.95 1.75 4.06
C GLY A 107 -9.95 0.61 4.21
N PRO A 108 -10.75 0.62 5.30
CA PRO A 108 -11.82 -0.36 5.50
C PRO A 108 -12.92 -0.27 4.42
N GLN A 109 -13.08 0.89 3.79
CA GLN A 109 -14.02 1.09 2.70
C GLN A 109 -13.67 0.22 1.48
N PHE A 110 -12.40 0.17 1.08
CA PHE A 110 -11.99 -0.72 -0.01
C PHE A 110 -12.27 -2.18 0.34
N LYS A 111 -11.93 -2.62 1.56
CA LYS A 111 -12.24 -3.98 2.01
C LYS A 111 -13.73 -4.28 1.89
N SER A 112 -14.60 -3.39 2.36
CA SER A 112 -16.06 -3.52 2.24
C SER A 112 -16.53 -3.62 0.79
N GLU A 113 -16.13 -2.69 -0.07
CA GLU A 113 -16.55 -2.67 -1.47
C GLU A 113 -15.99 -3.86 -2.26
N TYR A 114 -14.75 -4.26 -1.98
CA TYR A 114 -14.12 -5.43 -2.57
C TYR A 114 -14.84 -6.73 -2.18
N THR A 115 -15.23 -6.87 -0.90
CA THR A 115 -16.05 -8.01 -0.45
C THR A 115 -17.41 -8.04 -1.15
N LYS A 116 -18.12 -6.92 -1.25
CA LYS A 116 -19.40 -6.85 -1.98
C LYS A 116 -19.23 -7.23 -3.46
N TYR A 117 -18.14 -6.77 -4.07
CA TYR A 117 -17.82 -7.11 -5.45
C TYR A 117 -17.59 -8.61 -5.65
N LEU A 118 -16.82 -9.25 -4.74
CA LEU A 118 -16.59 -10.70 -4.75
C LEU A 118 -17.88 -11.50 -4.55
N GLU A 119 -18.71 -11.13 -3.57
CA GLU A 119 -19.98 -11.81 -3.32
C GLU A 119 -20.92 -11.70 -4.53
N LYS A 120 -20.97 -10.52 -5.16
CA LYS A 120 -21.70 -10.35 -6.41
C LYS A 120 -21.14 -11.24 -7.53
N ALA A 121 -19.83 -11.29 -7.71
CA ALA A 121 -19.19 -12.11 -8.73
C ALA A 121 -19.46 -13.62 -8.51
N LYS A 122 -19.40 -14.08 -7.24
CA LYS A 122 -19.78 -15.44 -6.84
C LYS A 122 -21.23 -15.74 -7.18
N SER A 123 -22.14 -14.82 -6.86
CA SER A 123 -23.56 -14.95 -7.20
C SER A 123 -23.80 -14.99 -8.71
N ASP A 124 -23.20 -14.08 -9.47
CA ASP A 124 -23.33 -13.99 -10.94
C ASP A 124 -22.81 -15.25 -11.65
N LEU A 125 -21.81 -15.91 -11.05
CA LEU A 125 -21.27 -17.18 -11.53
C LEU A 125 -21.85 -18.40 -10.80
N LYS A 126 -22.92 -18.27 -10.01
CA LYS A 126 -23.58 -19.40 -9.33
C LYS A 126 -22.59 -20.28 -8.55
N PHE A 127 -21.71 -19.66 -7.77
CA PHE A 127 -20.75 -20.39 -6.94
C PHE A 127 -21.48 -21.23 -5.88
N GLU A 128 -21.10 -22.51 -5.80
CA GLU A 128 -21.69 -23.49 -4.90
C GLU A 128 -20.60 -24.38 -4.30
N ILE A 129 -20.63 -24.51 -2.97
CA ILE A 129 -19.74 -25.43 -2.24
C ILE A 129 -20.41 -26.80 -2.21
N LYS A 130 -19.70 -27.85 -2.62
CA LYS A 130 -20.19 -29.22 -2.54
C LYS A 130 -20.01 -29.77 -1.14
N GLU A 131 -21.09 -30.20 -0.51
CA GLU A 131 -21.07 -30.71 0.86
C GLU A 131 -20.20 -31.96 1.02
N ASP A 132 -20.24 -32.87 0.05
CA ASP A 132 -19.38 -34.06 0.04
C ASP A 132 -17.89 -33.69 -0.04
N GLY A 133 -17.55 -32.60 -0.72
CA GLY A 133 -16.20 -32.04 -0.77
C GLY A 133 -15.75 -31.48 0.58
N VAL A 134 -16.61 -30.76 1.29
CA VAL A 134 -16.31 -30.24 2.63
C VAL A 134 -16.08 -31.39 3.61
N SER A 135 -16.99 -32.37 3.63
CA SER A 135 -16.87 -33.56 4.47
C SER A 135 -15.61 -34.35 4.15
N TYR A 136 -15.23 -34.43 2.88
CA TYR A 136 -13.99 -35.09 2.46
C TYR A 136 -12.75 -34.40 3.05
N LEU A 137 -12.62 -33.09 2.90
CA LEU A 137 -11.51 -32.34 3.50
C LEU A 137 -11.48 -32.50 5.02
N TYR A 138 -12.65 -32.38 5.66
CA TYR A 138 -12.77 -32.54 7.11
C TYR A 138 -12.32 -33.93 7.58
N SER A 139 -12.66 -34.99 6.85
CA SER A 139 -12.28 -36.37 7.20
C SER A 139 -10.77 -36.65 7.08
N LYS A 140 -10.06 -35.87 6.27
CA LYS A 140 -8.62 -36.04 6.01
C LYS A 140 -7.74 -35.23 6.95
N LEU A 141 -8.30 -34.19 7.58
CA LEU A 141 -7.56 -33.27 8.42
C LEU A 141 -7.73 -33.62 9.91
N ASP A 142 -6.67 -33.41 10.68
CA ASP A 142 -6.73 -33.51 12.13
C ASP A 142 -7.39 -32.23 12.68
N THR A 143 -8.63 -32.38 13.14
CA THR A 143 -9.47 -31.28 13.64
C THR A 143 -9.09 -30.85 15.05
N THR A 144 -8.08 -31.47 15.66
CA THR A 144 -7.50 -31.03 16.93
C THR A 144 -6.24 -30.19 16.74
N LYS A 145 -5.69 -30.17 15.53
CA LYS A 145 -4.46 -29.46 15.17
C LYS A 145 -4.72 -28.23 14.33
N THR A 146 -3.79 -27.29 14.39
CA THR A 146 -3.77 -26.16 13.46
C THR A 146 -3.45 -26.63 12.05
N LEU A 147 -3.85 -25.85 11.05
CA LEU A 147 -3.54 -26.12 9.65
C LEU A 147 -2.02 -26.09 9.39
N SER A 148 -1.26 -25.25 10.10
CA SER A 148 0.21 -25.19 10.01
C SER A 148 0.95 -26.35 10.65
N ALA A 149 0.35 -27.02 11.64
CA ALA A 149 0.95 -28.17 12.31
C ALA A 149 0.85 -29.46 11.47
N GLN A 150 0.22 -29.37 10.29
CA GLN A 150 -0.06 -30.49 9.42
C GLN A 150 0.59 -30.27 8.06
N ASN A 151 1.17 -31.32 7.48
CA ASN A 151 1.67 -31.25 6.11
C ASN A 151 0.54 -31.49 5.11
N ILE A 152 -0.24 -30.43 4.85
CA ILE A 152 -1.47 -30.49 4.05
C ILE A 152 -1.25 -31.10 2.67
N ASP A 153 -0.12 -30.82 2.01
CA ASP A 153 0.16 -31.34 0.67
C ASP A 153 0.38 -32.87 0.67
N SER A 154 0.96 -33.40 1.75
CA SER A 154 1.22 -34.85 1.91
C SER A 154 0.00 -35.66 2.36
N ILE A 155 -1.07 -35.00 2.81
CA ILE A 155 -2.31 -35.68 3.27
C ILE A 155 -3.12 -36.21 2.07
N PHE A 156 -3.04 -35.54 0.92
CA PHE A 156 -3.85 -35.86 -0.25
C PHE A 156 -3.00 -36.58 -1.31
N ALA A 157 -3.44 -37.77 -1.72
CA ALA A 157 -2.83 -38.50 -2.82
C ALA A 157 -3.03 -37.77 -4.16
N ALA A 158 -2.27 -38.12 -5.20
CA ALA A 158 -2.37 -37.49 -6.51
C ALA A 158 -3.79 -37.56 -7.10
N GLU A 159 -4.49 -38.66 -6.87
CA GLU A 159 -5.89 -38.87 -7.28
C GLU A 159 -6.84 -37.95 -6.52
N ASP A 160 -6.61 -37.75 -5.22
CA ASP A 160 -7.41 -36.90 -4.35
C ASP A 160 -7.35 -35.43 -4.76
N LYS A 161 -6.19 -34.99 -5.27
CA LYS A 161 -5.95 -33.60 -5.70
C LYS A 161 -6.90 -33.14 -6.81
N ASN A 162 -7.43 -34.07 -7.61
CA ASN A 162 -8.37 -33.78 -8.69
C ASN A 162 -9.84 -33.73 -8.24
N ARG A 163 -10.15 -34.10 -6.99
CA ARG A 163 -11.52 -34.09 -6.48
C ARG A 163 -12.09 -32.68 -6.46
N VAL A 164 -13.30 -32.53 -6.97
CA VAL A 164 -14.05 -31.25 -6.98
C VAL A 164 -14.67 -30.98 -5.61
N ILE A 165 -14.43 -29.79 -5.08
CA ILE A 165 -14.88 -29.33 -3.75
C ILE A 165 -15.91 -28.20 -3.85
N ALA A 166 -15.84 -27.39 -4.91
CA ALA A 166 -16.85 -26.38 -5.22
C ALA A 166 -16.96 -26.19 -6.74
N THR A 167 -18.05 -25.60 -7.18
CA THR A 167 -18.32 -25.32 -8.60
C THR A 167 -18.78 -23.90 -8.78
N TYR A 168 -18.55 -23.37 -9.98
CA TYR A 168 -19.16 -22.13 -10.45
C TYR A 168 -19.41 -22.29 -11.95
N LYS A 169 -20.08 -21.32 -12.56
CA LYS A 169 -20.42 -21.35 -13.98
C LYS A 169 -19.15 -21.49 -14.82
N ASP A 170 -19.07 -22.58 -15.57
CA ASP A 170 -17.96 -22.92 -16.47
C ASP A 170 -16.61 -23.10 -15.76
N GLY A 171 -16.64 -23.58 -14.51
CA GLY A 171 -15.44 -23.95 -13.78
C GLY A 171 -15.67 -24.70 -12.46
N GLU A 172 -14.57 -25.23 -11.92
CA GLU A 172 -14.56 -26.06 -10.73
C GLU A 172 -13.43 -25.62 -9.81
N ILE A 173 -13.58 -25.88 -8.52
CA ILE A 173 -12.55 -25.73 -7.49
C ILE A 173 -12.23 -27.13 -6.99
N LYS A 174 -10.97 -27.52 -7.05
CA LYS A 174 -10.48 -28.85 -6.69
C LYS A 174 -9.66 -28.81 -5.41
N VAL A 175 -9.37 -29.98 -4.84
CA VAL A 175 -8.48 -30.11 -3.67
C VAL A 175 -7.13 -29.44 -3.91
N VAL A 176 -6.56 -29.56 -5.10
CA VAL A 176 -5.30 -28.88 -5.45
C VAL A 176 -5.38 -27.35 -5.31
N ASP A 177 -6.54 -26.76 -5.60
CA ASP A 177 -6.75 -25.31 -5.48
C ASP A 177 -6.81 -24.89 -4.00
N ILE A 178 -7.38 -25.75 -3.14
CA ILE A 178 -7.39 -25.57 -1.69
C ILE A 178 -5.95 -25.60 -1.13
N ILE A 179 -5.16 -26.60 -1.54
CA ILE A 179 -3.76 -26.73 -1.12
C ILE A 179 -2.97 -25.49 -1.54
N ASN A 180 -3.09 -25.08 -2.81
CA ASN A 180 -2.42 -23.90 -3.35
C ASN A 180 -2.84 -22.61 -2.62
N TYR A 181 -4.13 -22.50 -2.28
CA TYR A 181 -4.66 -21.36 -1.55
C TYR A 181 -4.08 -21.27 -0.14
N LEU A 182 -4.01 -22.40 0.59
CA LEU A 182 -3.44 -22.47 1.94
C LEU A 182 -1.93 -22.19 1.96
N GLN A 183 -1.20 -22.62 0.93
CA GLN A 183 0.24 -22.33 0.80
C GLN A 183 0.50 -20.83 0.58
N LYS A 184 -0.36 -20.16 -0.19
CA LYS A 184 -0.24 -18.73 -0.50
C LYS A 184 -0.78 -17.84 0.63
N ASN A 185 -1.86 -18.25 1.30
CA ASN A 185 -2.55 -17.45 2.31
C ASN A 185 -2.32 -18.01 3.72
N LYS A 186 -1.41 -17.36 4.46
CA LYS A 186 -1.04 -17.77 5.82
C LYS A 186 -2.06 -17.36 6.89
N ASP A 187 -3.10 -16.61 6.55
CA ASP A 187 -4.14 -16.15 7.48
C ASP A 187 -4.85 -17.31 8.20
N PHE A 188 -4.94 -18.48 7.55
CA PHE A 188 -5.55 -19.68 8.12
C PHE A 188 -4.57 -20.56 8.90
N SER A 189 -3.26 -20.27 8.87
CA SER A 189 -2.21 -21.16 9.42
C SER A 189 -2.44 -21.56 10.89
N ALA A 190 -2.81 -20.62 11.74
CA ALA A 190 -3.06 -20.84 13.16
C ALA A 190 -4.48 -21.37 13.47
N ASN A 191 -5.36 -21.49 12.47
CA ASN A 191 -6.72 -21.96 12.67
C ASN A 191 -6.74 -23.49 12.72
N ILE A 192 -7.65 -24.02 13.54
CA ILE A 192 -7.99 -25.44 13.54
C ILE A 192 -8.84 -25.77 12.31
N ALA A 193 -8.69 -26.97 11.75
CA ALA A 193 -9.40 -27.45 10.56
C ALA A 193 -10.90 -27.75 10.80
N GLY A 194 -11.64 -26.82 11.40
CA GLY A 194 -13.08 -26.94 11.64
C GLY A 194 -13.92 -26.66 10.38
N MET A 195 -15.16 -27.15 10.35
CA MET A 195 -16.08 -27.01 9.20
C MET A 195 -16.25 -25.56 8.71
N GLU A 196 -16.41 -24.61 9.63
CA GLU A 196 -16.54 -23.19 9.26
C GLU A 196 -15.27 -22.63 8.61
N VAL A 197 -14.10 -23.01 9.14
CA VAL A 197 -12.79 -22.61 8.60
C VAL A 197 -12.59 -23.21 7.21
N LEU A 198 -12.93 -24.49 7.02
CA LEU A 198 -12.85 -25.14 5.71
C LEU A 198 -13.76 -24.46 4.68
N ARG A 199 -14.99 -24.09 5.05
CA ARG A 199 -15.88 -23.34 4.15
C ARG A 199 -15.31 -21.97 3.77
N LYS A 200 -14.68 -21.26 4.71
CA LYS A 200 -13.99 -19.99 4.42
C LYS A 200 -12.82 -20.19 3.46
N ILE A 201 -12.04 -21.25 3.64
CA ILE A 201 -10.93 -21.60 2.75
C ILE A 201 -11.44 -21.93 1.35
N ILE A 202 -12.48 -22.76 1.23
CA ILE A 202 -13.08 -23.13 -0.07
C ILE A 202 -13.62 -21.88 -0.77
N SER A 203 -14.38 -21.04 -0.05
CA SER A 203 -14.91 -19.79 -0.59
C SER A 203 -13.79 -18.85 -1.04
N GLY A 204 -12.72 -18.71 -0.24
CA GLY A 204 -11.57 -17.87 -0.57
C GLY A 204 -10.74 -18.40 -1.74
N SER A 205 -10.57 -19.72 -1.87
CA SER A 205 -9.87 -20.32 -3.01
C SER A 205 -10.59 -20.07 -4.33
N ALA A 206 -11.90 -19.84 -4.29
CA ALA A 206 -12.70 -19.54 -5.47
C ALA A 206 -12.58 -18.08 -5.91
N ASP A 207 -12.10 -17.16 -5.06
CA ASP A 207 -12.06 -15.72 -5.35
C ASP A 207 -11.29 -15.42 -6.63
N SER A 208 -10.05 -15.92 -6.76
CA SER A 208 -9.20 -15.63 -7.92
C SER A 208 -9.76 -16.21 -9.23
N PRO A 209 -10.14 -17.49 -9.33
CA PRO A 209 -10.79 -18.05 -10.52
C PRO A 209 -12.08 -17.31 -10.92
N ILE A 210 -12.92 -16.95 -9.94
CA ILE A 210 -14.19 -16.22 -10.17
C ILE A 210 -13.91 -14.81 -10.68
N LEU A 211 -12.95 -14.11 -10.09
CA LEU A 211 -12.54 -12.79 -10.55
C LEU A 211 -12.02 -12.83 -11.98
N TYR A 212 -11.17 -13.80 -12.31
CA TYR A 212 -10.66 -14.00 -13.66
C TYR A 212 -11.80 -14.18 -14.66
N LYS A 213 -12.72 -15.13 -14.40
CA LYS A 213 -13.88 -15.37 -15.27
C LYS A 213 -14.79 -14.16 -15.39
N THR A 214 -15.00 -13.43 -14.29
CA THR A 214 -15.77 -12.18 -14.29
C THR A 214 -15.12 -11.11 -15.15
N ALA A 215 -13.79 -11.00 -15.11
CA ALA A 215 -13.03 -10.05 -15.91
C ALA A 215 -13.08 -10.39 -17.40
N MET A 216 -12.90 -11.67 -17.77
CA MET A 216 -13.05 -12.15 -19.15
C MET A 216 -14.47 -11.91 -19.69
N LYS A 217 -15.51 -12.15 -18.89
CA LYS A 217 -16.90 -11.89 -19.29
C LYS A 217 -17.16 -10.39 -19.54
N LYS A 218 -16.42 -9.51 -18.87
CA LYS A 218 -16.50 -8.05 -19.05
C LYS A 218 -15.64 -7.55 -20.22
N GLY A 219 -14.87 -8.42 -20.88
CA GLY A 219 -14.02 -8.03 -21.99
C GLY A 219 -12.80 -7.22 -21.55
N ILE A 220 -12.25 -7.46 -20.36
CA ILE A 220 -11.09 -6.71 -19.84
C ILE A 220 -9.88 -6.81 -20.78
N GLU A 221 -9.78 -7.90 -21.53
CA GLU A 221 -8.73 -8.13 -22.53
C GLU A 221 -8.78 -7.13 -23.70
N LYS A 222 -9.90 -6.42 -23.85
CA LYS A 222 -10.10 -5.38 -24.87
C LYS A 222 -9.97 -3.97 -24.29
N ASP A 223 -9.77 -3.85 -22.98
CA ASP A 223 -9.63 -2.57 -22.31
C ASP A 223 -8.30 -1.91 -22.73
N PRO A 224 -8.30 -0.66 -23.24
CA PRO A 224 -7.08 0.00 -23.69
C PRO A 224 -6.01 0.16 -22.60
N GLU A 225 -6.40 0.37 -21.35
CA GLU A 225 -5.46 0.51 -20.23
C GLU A 225 -4.83 -0.86 -19.91
N TYR A 226 -5.62 -1.93 -19.94
CA TYR A 226 -5.11 -3.29 -19.78
C TYR A 226 -4.14 -3.68 -20.91
N ILE A 227 -4.48 -3.40 -22.17
CA ILE A 227 -3.61 -3.67 -23.32
C ILE A 227 -2.31 -2.87 -23.22
N ALA A 228 -2.37 -1.60 -22.82
CA ALA A 228 -1.18 -0.77 -22.65
C ALA A 228 -0.25 -1.33 -21.56
N GLN A 229 -0.79 -1.72 -20.40
CA GLN A 229 -0.02 -2.34 -19.33
C GLN A 229 0.61 -3.67 -19.75
N LEU A 230 -0.15 -4.51 -20.47
CA LEU A 230 0.35 -5.80 -20.97
C LEU A 230 1.49 -5.58 -21.98
N THR A 231 1.31 -4.64 -22.91
CA THR A 231 2.33 -4.28 -23.91
C THR A 231 3.61 -3.76 -23.23
N GLU A 232 3.50 -2.91 -22.21
CA GLU A 232 4.65 -2.42 -21.45
C GLU A 232 5.40 -3.57 -20.76
N TYR A 233 4.67 -4.50 -20.15
CA TYR A 233 5.23 -5.68 -19.51
C TYR A 233 5.96 -6.59 -20.51
N GLU A 234 5.33 -6.88 -21.65
CA GLU A 234 5.93 -7.70 -22.73
C GLU A 234 7.20 -7.05 -23.29
N ASN A 235 7.16 -5.75 -23.56
CA ASN A 235 8.33 -4.99 -24.02
C ASN A 235 9.45 -5.01 -22.97
N GLY A 236 9.11 -4.88 -21.69
CA GLY A 236 10.06 -5.00 -20.58
C GLY A 236 10.72 -6.38 -20.52
N LEU A 237 9.93 -7.45 -20.66
CA LEU A 237 10.45 -8.82 -20.72
C LEU A 237 11.33 -9.06 -21.94
N LEU A 238 10.94 -8.53 -23.11
CA LEU A 238 11.73 -8.65 -24.33
C LEU A 238 13.05 -7.89 -24.19
N SER A 239 13.03 -6.66 -23.69
CA SER A 239 14.23 -5.89 -23.41
C SER A 239 15.14 -6.62 -22.43
N PHE A 240 14.57 -7.19 -21.35
CA PHE A 240 15.34 -7.99 -20.40
C PHE A 240 15.97 -9.21 -21.06
N LYS A 241 15.22 -9.93 -21.91
CA LYS A 241 15.72 -11.11 -22.61
C LYS A 241 16.82 -10.77 -23.62
N VAL A 242 16.67 -9.68 -24.37
CA VAL A 242 17.71 -9.16 -25.26
C VAL A 242 18.95 -8.81 -24.45
N ASP A 243 18.82 -8.12 -23.32
CA ASP A 243 19.94 -7.84 -22.42
C ASP A 243 20.62 -9.15 -21.94
N GLN A 244 19.86 -10.18 -21.56
CA GLN A 244 20.43 -11.48 -21.18
C GLN A 244 21.24 -12.12 -22.31
N GLU A 245 20.66 -12.21 -23.50
CA GLU A 245 21.22 -12.96 -24.63
C GLU A 245 22.36 -12.22 -25.33
N GLU A 246 22.20 -10.91 -25.53
CA GLU A 246 23.17 -10.07 -26.25
C GLU A 246 24.23 -9.46 -25.34
N LEU A 247 23.89 -9.09 -24.10
CA LEU A 247 24.85 -8.45 -23.19
C LEU A 247 25.49 -9.46 -22.25
N TRP A 248 24.69 -10.18 -21.46
CA TRP A 248 25.23 -10.92 -20.31
C TRP A 248 25.92 -12.21 -20.73
N ARG A 249 25.47 -12.85 -21.82
CA ARG A 249 26.15 -14.04 -22.37
C ARG A 249 27.45 -13.72 -23.13
N LYS A 250 27.57 -12.53 -23.71
CA LYS A 250 28.76 -12.14 -24.50
C LYS A 250 29.87 -11.50 -23.65
N ILE A 251 29.52 -10.84 -22.55
CA ILE A 251 30.50 -10.26 -21.60
C ILE A 251 31.06 -11.38 -20.70
N LYS A 252 32.19 -11.96 -21.11
CA LYS A 252 32.98 -12.88 -20.26
C LYS A 252 34.06 -12.09 -19.55
N ILE A 253 33.83 -11.71 -18.29
CA ILE A 253 34.89 -11.14 -17.45
C ILE A 253 35.83 -12.26 -17.03
N THR A 254 37.09 -12.20 -17.47
CA THR A 254 38.10 -13.20 -17.12
C THR A 254 38.77 -12.87 -15.78
N ALA A 255 39.43 -13.87 -15.18
CA ALA A 255 40.25 -13.65 -13.98
C ALA A 255 41.39 -12.64 -14.24
N GLU A 256 41.93 -12.62 -15.46
CA GLU A 256 42.97 -11.68 -15.88
C GLU A 256 42.46 -10.23 -15.93
N ASP A 257 41.25 -10.01 -16.43
CA ASP A 257 40.64 -8.67 -16.49
C ASP A 257 40.38 -8.12 -15.08
N MET A 258 39.90 -8.98 -14.18
CA MET A 258 39.69 -8.62 -12.78
C MET A 258 41.01 -8.29 -12.07
N GLN A 259 42.06 -9.09 -12.32
CA GLN A 259 43.39 -8.84 -11.74
C GLN A 259 43.99 -7.52 -12.24
N LYS A 260 43.91 -7.25 -13.55
CA LYS A 260 44.38 -5.98 -14.13
C LYS A 260 43.63 -4.79 -13.55
N TYR A 261 42.31 -4.90 -13.40
CA TYR A 261 41.51 -3.83 -12.79
C TYR A 261 41.90 -3.60 -11.32
N TYR A 262 42.11 -4.67 -10.55
CA TYR A 262 42.53 -4.60 -9.15
C TYR A 262 43.86 -3.86 -8.99
N GLU A 263 44.89 -4.21 -9.79
CA GLU A 263 46.20 -3.56 -9.68
C GLU A 263 46.16 -2.08 -10.09
N ILE A 264 45.39 -1.73 -11.13
CA ILE A 264 45.23 -0.33 -11.58
C ILE A 264 44.46 0.51 -10.54
N ASN A 265 43.51 -0.10 -9.83
CA ASN A 265 42.61 0.60 -8.89
C ASN A 265 42.90 0.26 -7.42
N LYS A 266 44.13 -0.18 -7.11
CA LYS A 266 44.52 -0.73 -5.81
C LYS A 266 44.19 0.19 -4.64
N THR A 267 44.33 1.50 -4.85
CA THR A 267 44.01 2.56 -3.88
C THR A 267 42.54 2.60 -3.48
N LYS A 268 41.61 2.11 -4.31
CA LYS A 268 40.17 2.02 -3.96
C LYS A 268 39.86 0.96 -2.91
N TYR A 269 40.77 0.00 -2.74
CA TYR A 269 40.62 -1.11 -1.80
C TYR A 269 41.50 -0.94 -0.56
N GLU A 270 42.11 0.24 -0.40
CA GLU A 270 42.87 0.60 0.79
C GLU A 270 41.93 1.04 1.91
N PHE A 271 42.27 0.63 3.13
CA PHE A 271 41.59 1.02 4.35
C PHE A 271 42.61 1.24 5.47
N MET A 272 42.24 2.08 6.44
CA MET A 272 43.10 2.39 7.57
C MET A 272 42.79 1.42 8.71
N ASP A 273 43.79 0.66 9.13
CA ASP A 273 43.72 -0.22 10.30
C ASP A 273 44.87 0.12 11.23
N SER A 274 44.55 0.56 12.44
CA SER A 274 45.53 0.84 13.50
C SER A 274 46.68 1.76 13.04
N ASN A 275 46.32 2.88 12.38
CA ASN A 275 47.24 3.86 11.78
C ASN A 275 48.18 3.32 10.69
N LYS A 276 47.89 2.15 10.11
CA LYS A 276 48.56 1.62 8.93
C LYS A 276 47.57 1.47 7.78
N VAL A 277 47.99 1.86 6.58
CA VAL A 277 47.20 1.60 5.36
C VAL A 277 47.38 0.13 5.00
N LYS A 278 46.27 -0.59 4.88
CA LYS A 278 46.21 -1.97 4.37
C LYS A 278 45.32 -2.00 3.13
N THR A 279 45.54 -2.96 2.25
CA THR A 279 44.71 -3.17 1.05
C THR A 279 43.93 -4.47 1.20
N ARG A 280 42.63 -4.47 0.89
CA ARG A 280 41.80 -5.68 0.88
C ARG A 280 42.33 -6.66 -0.17
N PRO A 281 42.60 -7.94 0.16
CA PRO A 281 43.09 -8.94 -0.80
C PRO A 281 42.17 -9.11 -2.01
N PHE A 282 42.76 -9.45 -3.17
CA PHE A 282 42.04 -9.63 -4.43
C PHE A 282 40.86 -10.59 -4.32
N ASP A 283 41.02 -11.73 -3.65
CA ASP A 283 39.97 -12.74 -3.51
C ASP A 283 38.72 -12.21 -2.76
N GLU A 284 38.89 -11.25 -1.85
CA GLU A 284 37.78 -10.64 -1.10
C GLU A 284 37.00 -9.61 -1.93
N VAL A 285 37.64 -9.00 -2.94
CA VAL A 285 37.03 -7.96 -3.80
C VAL A 285 36.69 -8.47 -5.19
N LYS A 286 37.02 -9.73 -5.52
CA LYS A 286 36.83 -10.31 -6.85
C LYS A 286 35.40 -10.19 -7.37
N SER A 287 34.40 -10.48 -6.53
CA SER A 287 32.97 -10.36 -6.91
C SER A 287 32.54 -8.90 -7.14
N GLU A 288 33.08 -7.97 -6.35
CA GLU A 288 32.84 -6.53 -6.48
C GLU A 288 33.44 -5.98 -7.79
N ILE A 289 34.66 -6.41 -8.12
CA ILE A 289 35.35 -6.09 -9.37
C ILE A 289 34.61 -6.68 -10.57
N SER A 290 34.19 -7.95 -10.49
CA SER A 290 33.41 -8.61 -11.55
C SER A 290 32.14 -7.82 -11.87
N ASN A 291 31.35 -7.47 -10.85
CA ASN A 291 30.15 -6.66 -11.02
C ASN A 291 30.46 -5.28 -11.61
N THR A 292 31.54 -4.64 -11.17
CA THR A 292 31.97 -3.32 -11.68
C THR A 292 32.34 -3.37 -13.16
N LEU A 293 33.14 -4.36 -13.56
CA LEU A 293 33.56 -4.57 -14.95
C LEU A 293 32.37 -4.95 -15.85
N GLN A 294 31.43 -5.75 -15.36
CA GLN A 294 30.18 -6.03 -16.07
C GLN A 294 29.36 -4.75 -16.29
N GLN A 295 29.19 -3.91 -15.27
CA GLN A 295 28.46 -2.63 -15.38
C GLN A 295 29.16 -1.63 -16.32
N GLN A 296 30.49 -1.58 -16.31
CA GLN A 296 31.26 -0.75 -17.25
C GLN A 296 31.08 -1.23 -18.70
N SER A 297 31.16 -2.55 -18.92
CA SER A 297 30.95 -3.16 -20.24
C SER A 297 29.54 -2.91 -20.77
N LEU A 298 28.52 -3.01 -19.89
CA LEU A 298 27.13 -2.66 -20.21
C LEU A 298 26.98 -1.18 -20.62
N LYS A 299 27.64 -0.25 -19.91
CA LYS A 299 27.59 1.19 -20.24
C LYS A 299 28.25 1.51 -21.58
N ILE A 300 29.38 0.87 -21.90
CA ILE A 300 30.09 1.07 -23.17
C ILE A 300 29.22 0.58 -24.33
N TRP A 301 28.62 -0.61 -24.20
CA TRP A 301 27.76 -1.17 -25.25
C TRP A 301 26.47 -0.34 -25.46
N LYS A 302 25.81 0.09 -24.37
CA LYS A 302 24.62 0.96 -24.48
C LYS A 302 24.92 2.29 -25.20
N ARG A 303 26.15 2.81 -25.06
CA ARG A 303 26.60 3.99 -25.82
C ARG A 303 26.84 3.70 -27.31
N SER A 304 27.34 2.53 -27.66
CA SER A 304 27.54 2.15 -29.08
C SER A 304 26.23 1.87 -29.83
N MET A 305 25.15 1.53 -29.13
CA MET A 305 23.84 1.24 -29.74
C MET A 305 23.00 2.51 -30.02
N LEU A 306 23.33 3.65 -29.41
CA LEU A 306 22.67 4.95 -29.64
C LEU A 306 23.18 5.71 -30.87
N ILE A 307 24.11 5.10 -31.63
CA ILE A 307 24.62 5.63 -32.89
C ILE A 307 24.19 4.67 -34.00
N THR A 308 22.96 4.80 -34.47
CA THR A 308 22.53 4.48 -35.83
C THR A 308 21.17 5.13 -36.11
#